data_AF-A0A829A367-F1
#
_entry.id   AF-A0A829A367-F1
#
_cell.length_a   1.000
_cell.length_b   1.000
_cell.length_c   1.000
_cell.angle_alpha   90.00
_cell.angle_beta   90.00
_cell.angle_gamma   90.00
#
_symmetry.space_group_name_H-M   'P 1'
#
loop_
_entity.id
_entity.type
_entity.pdbx_description
1 polymer ?
#
loop_
_entity_poly.entity_id
_entity_poly.type
_entity_poly.pdbx_seq_one_letter_code
_entity_poly.pdbx_strand_id
1 'polypeptide(L)' 'MKEYTVKDFEKMKKLNKDYEEVGMELTVGVIQRRLRVGLETAKAIYNDLNAIEEKNG' A
#
# COMPACT_ATOMS: atom_id res chain seq x y z
N MET A 1 -2.77 16.31 7.35
CA MET A 1 -1.78 15.83 6.35
C MET A 1 -1.87 14.32 6.32
N LYS A 2 -1.75 13.68 5.14
CA LYS A 2 -1.61 12.22 5.09
C LYS A 2 -0.30 11.83 5.78
N GLU A 3 -0.28 10.68 6.44
CA GLU A 3 0.89 10.19 7.19
C GLU A 3 2.06 9.73 6.28
N TYR A 4 1.85 9.72 4.97
CA TYR A 4 2.81 9.29 3.95
C TYR A 4 2.83 10.25 2.76
N THR A 5 3.91 10.19 1.99
CA THR A 5 4.06 11.01 0.79
C THR A 5 3.37 10.38 -0.41
N VAL A 6 3.05 11.19 -1.43
CA VAL A 6 2.53 10.68 -2.72
C VAL A 6 3.48 9.65 -3.34
N LYS A 7 4.79 9.86 -3.21
CA LYS A 7 5.82 8.95 -3.72
C LYS A 7 5.78 7.57 -3.04
N ASP A 8 5.57 7.54 -1.72
CA ASP A 8 5.43 6.29 -0.97
C ASP A 8 4.18 5.52 -1.42
N PHE A 9 3.09 6.26 -1.64
CA PHE A 9 1.84 5.69 -2.12
C PHE A 9 1.99 5.07 -3.51
N GLU A 10 2.54 5.80 -4.48
CA GLU A 10 2.75 5.28 -5.84
C GLU A 10 3.67 4.05 -5.86
N LYS A 11 4.69 4.04 -5.00
CA LYS A 11 5.58 2.89 -4.85
C LYS A 11 4.83 1.66 -4.34
N MET A 12 3.94 1.81 -3.36
CA MET A 12 3.14 0.68 -2.84
C MET A 12 2.02 0.28 -3.81
N LYS A 13 1.45 1.22 -4.56
CA LYS A 13 0.48 0.93 -5.61
C LYS A 13 1.09 0.06 -6.71
N LYS A 14 2.32 0.36 -7.15
CA LYS A 14 3.04 -0.50 -8.09
C LYS A 14 3.30 -1.89 -7.49
N LEU A 15 3.77 -1.92 -6.24
CA LEU A 15 4.04 -3.17 -5.54
C LEU A 15 2.79 -4.05 -5.35
N ASN A 16 1.63 -3.44 -5.11
CA ASN A 16 0.35 -4.16 -5.01
C ASN A 16 0.06 -4.93 -6.29
N LYS A 17 0.19 -4.25 -7.44
CA LYS A 17 0.03 -4.89 -8.75
C LYS A 17 1.04 -6.01 -8.98
N ASP A 18 2.31 -5.78 -8.66
CA ASP A 18 3.36 -6.81 -8.77
C ASP A 18 3.01 -8.05 -7.91
N TYR A 19 2.34 -7.87 -6.77
CA TYR A 19 1.89 -8.94 -5.88
C TYR A 19 0.65 -9.66 -6.45
N GLU A 20 -0.34 -8.91 -6.93
CA GLU A 20 -1.54 -9.45 -7.58
C GLU A 20 -1.18 -10.32 -8.79
N GLU A 21 -0.21 -9.89 -9.62
CA GLU A 21 0.26 -10.63 -10.80
C GLU A 21 0.88 -12.00 -10.46
N VAL A 22 1.43 -12.15 -9.25
CA VAL A 22 1.99 -13.43 -8.75
C VAL A 22 1.04 -14.17 -7.81
N GLY A 23 -0.23 -13.72 -7.69
CA GLY A 23 -1.23 -14.33 -6.81
C GLY A 23 -0.96 -14.16 -5.33
N MET A 24 -0.23 -13.10 -4.94
CA MET A 24 0.06 -12.75 -3.55
C MET A 24 -0.71 -11.49 -3.14
N GLU A 25 -1.01 -11.36 -1.85
CA GLU A 25 -1.63 -10.16 -1.29
C GLU A 25 -0.58 -9.26 -0.63
N LEU A 26 -0.60 -7.97 -0.94
CA LEU A 26 0.22 -6.98 -0.24
C LEU A 26 -0.32 -6.80 1.18
N THR A 27 0.53 -6.89 2.20
CA THR A 27 0.12 -6.71 3.60
C THR A 27 0.68 -5.45 4.23
N VAL A 28 0.03 -4.94 5.28
CA VAL A 28 0.52 -3.83 6.12
C VAL A 28 1.99 -4.06 6.55
N GLY A 29 2.34 -5.28 6.95
CA GLY A 29 3.71 -5.61 7.37
C GLY A 29 4.75 -5.56 6.23
N VAL A 30 4.34 -5.79 4.99
CA VAL A 30 5.21 -5.58 3.81
C VAL A 30 5.43 -4.09 3.60
N ILE A 31 4.37 -3.28 3.67
CA ILE A 31 4.45 -1.82 3.54
C ILE A 31 5.37 -1.21 4.59
N GLN A 32 5.22 -1.61 5.87
CA GLN A 32 6.10 -1.17 6.96
C GLN A 32 7.58 -1.45 6.65
N ARG A 33 7.90 -2.67 6.22
CA ARG A 33 9.29 -3.06 5.91
C ARG A 33 9.84 -2.35 4.66
N ARG A 34 9.00 -2.13 3.65
CA ARG A 34 9.43 -1.57 2.36
C ARG A 34 9.65 -0.06 2.40
N LEU A 35 8.91 0.64 3.26
CA LEU A 35 9.00 2.09 3.45
C LEU A 35 9.74 2.49 4.73
N ARG A 36 9.96 1.56 5.67
CA ARG A 36 10.50 1.84 7.02
C ARG A 36 9.68 2.89 7.76
N VAL A 37 8.36 2.70 7.75
CA VAL A 37 7.39 3.60 8.39
C VAL A 37 6.69 2.94 9.56
N GLY A 38 6.05 3.76 10.40
CA GLY A 38 5.22 3.31 11.51
C GLY A 38 4.00 2.51 11.08
N LEU A 39 3.37 1.84 12.04
CA LEU A 39 2.17 1.03 11.81
C LEU A 39 0.99 1.86 11.28
N GLU A 40 0.79 3.06 11.82
CA GLU A 40 -0.31 3.96 11.42
C GLU A 40 -0.18 4.36 9.96
N THR A 41 1.00 4.86 9.57
CA THR A 41 1.32 5.18 8.17
C THR A 41 1.10 4.00 7.22
N ALA A 42 1.56 2.80 7.58
CA ALA A 42 1.40 1.63 6.73
C ALA A 42 -0.06 1.18 6.59
N LYS A 43 -0.85 1.25 7.68
CA LYS A 43 -2.29 1.00 7.64
C LYS A 43 -3.01 2.01 6.77
N ALA A 44 -2.64 3.29 6.87
CA ALA A 44 -3.25 4.34 6.06
C ALA A 44 -2.99 4.09 4.55
N ILE A 45 -1.76 3.72 4.17
CA ILE A 45 -1.45 3.34 2.78
C ILE A 45 -2.25 2.11 2.34
N TYR A 46 -2.29 1.06 3.16
CA TYR A 46 -3.01 -0.18 2.83
C TYR A 46 -4.51 0.08 2.63
N ASN A 47 -5.15 0.84 3.51
CA ASN A 47 -6.56 1.19 3.38
C ASN A 47 -6.83 2.01 2.13
N ASP A 48 -5.98 3.00 1.82
CA ASP A 48 -6.10 3.80 0.60
C ASP A 48 -5.91 2.96 -0.68
N LEU A 49 -5.05 1.93 -0.65
CA LEU A 49 -4.89 1.01 -1.78
C LEU A 49 -6.16 0.19 -2.01
N ASN A 50 -6.69 -0.45 -0.96
CA ASN A 50 -7.91 -1.27 -1.06
C ASN A 50 -9.14 -0.43 -1.43
N ALA A 51 -9.25 0.81 -0.91
CA ALA A 51 -10.35 1.70 -1.26
C ALA A 51 -10.32 2.16 -2.74
N ILE A 52 -9.16 2.11 -3.40
CA ILE A 52 -9.06 2.34 -4.85
C ILE A 52 -9.51 1.09 -5.62
N GLU A 53 -9.19 -0.10 -5.15
CA GLU A 53 -9.63 -1.35 -5.78
C GLU A 53 -11.15 -1.50 -5.70
N GLU A 54 -11.78 -1.21 -4.56
CA GLU A 54 -13.25 -1.23 -4.40
C GLU A 54 -13.99 -0.24 -5.31
N LYS A 55 -13.32 0.80 -5.82
CA LYS A 55 -13.90 1.76 -6.77
C LYS A 55 -13.72 1.39 -8.24
N ASN A 56 -12.82 0.45 -8.54
CA ASN A 56 -12.52 0.01 -9.91
C ASN A 56 -12.96 -1.43 -10.18
N GLY A 57 -13.47 -2.15 -9.17
CA GLY A 57 -14.12 -3.45 -9.27
C GLY A 57 -15.60 -3.36 -9.62
#